data_AF-A0A937HUM5-F1
#
_entry.id   AF-A0A937HUM5-F1
#
_cell.length_a   1.000
_cell.length_b   1.000
_cell.length_c   1.000
_cell.angle_alpha   90.00
_cell.angle_beta   90.00
_cell.angle_gamma   90.00
#
_symmetry.space_group_name_H-M   'P 1'
#
loop_
_entity.id
_entity.type
_entity.pdbx_description
1 polymer ?
#
loop_
_entity_poly.entity_id
_entity_poly.type
_entity_poly.pdbx_seq_one_letter_code
_entity_poly.pdbx_strand_id
1 'polypeptide(L)' 'MVGRSLVLAVPSNPSPELRELLHQLDADRAWLLQQIDGGRWPDLRLDLAALERELGQMIGRATELVEESDIR' A
#
# COMPACT_ATOMS: atom_id res chain seq x y z
N MET A 1 -0.91 -24.85 -17.87
CA MET A 1 -0.74 -24.92 -16.40
C MET A 1 0.63 -24.38 -16.05
N VAL A 2 0.75 -23.07 -15.79
CA VAL A 2 1.77 -22.53 -14.89
C VAL A 2 1.21 -21.21 -14.33
N GLY A 3 0.65 -21.27 -13.13
CA GLY A 3 0.34 -20.06 -12.37
C GLY A 3 1.67 -19.44 -11.97
N ARG A 4 1.97 -18.24 -12.49
CA ARG A 4 3.04 -17.41 -11.95
C ARG A 4 2.60 -16.98 -10.56
N SER A 5 2.93 -17.78 -9.55
CA SER A 5 3.04 -17.29 -8.18
C SER A 5 4.10 -16.20 -8.22
N LEU A 6 3.69 -14.93 -8.20
CA LEU A 6 4.52 -13.87 -7.67
C LEU A 6 4.71 -14.22 -6.19
N VAL A 7 5.70 -15.07 -5.90
CA VAL A 7 6.34 -15.03 -4.60
C VAL A 7 7.04 -13.68 -4.61
N LEU A 8 6.42 -12.68 -3.97
CA LEU A 8 7.12 -11.48 -3.54
C LEU A 8 8.26 -11.98 -2.66
N ALA A 9 9.43 -12.19 -3.27
CA ALA A 9 10.66 -12.37 -2.54
C ALA A 9 10.89 -11.06 -1.80
N VAL A 10 10.40 -11.00 -0.56
CA VAL A 10 10.73 -9.91 0.35
C VAL A 10 12.25 -9.93 0.47
N PRO A 11 12.95 -8.86 0.04
CA PRO A 11 14.40 -8.82 0.13
C PRO A 11 14.79 -9.01 1.60
N SER A 12 15.82 -9.82 1.85
CA SER A 12 16.27 -10.23 3.19
C SER A 12 16.78 -9.08 4.07
N ASN A 13 16.72 -7.85 3.56
CA ASN A 13 16.87 -6.60 4.28
C ASN A 13 15.99 -5.58 3.52
N PRO A 14 14.98 -4.95 4.16
CA PRO A 14 14.14 -3.98 3.50
C PRO A 14 15.01 -2.83 3.04
N SER A 15 15.16 -2.71 1.72
CA SER A 15 16.02 -1.69 1.17
C SER A 15 15.41 -0.30 1.48
N PRO A 16 16.24 0.75 1.66
CA PRO A 16 15.74 2.09 1.90
C PRO A 16 14.73 2.56 0.83
N GLU A 17 14.83 2.03 -0.39
CA GLU A 17 13.89 2.26 -1.49
C GLU A 17 12.49 1.68 -1.20
N LEU A 18 12.39 0.55 -0.50
CA LEU A 18 11.11 -0.02 -0.10
C LEU A 18 10.41 0.86 0.95
N ARG A 19 11.17 1.38 1.93
CA ARG A 19 10.62 2.32 2.92
C ARG A 19 10.12 3.60 2.27
N GLU A 20 10.90 4.16 1.36
CA GLU A 20 10.50 5.34 0.59
C GLU A 20 9.24 5.07 -0.24
N LEU A 21 9.16 3.89 -0.89
CA LEU A 21 7.98 3.51 -1.65
C LEU A 21 6.73 3.39 -0.77
N LEU A 22 6.84 2.77 0.41
CA LEU A 22 5.73 2.67 1.36
C LEU A 22 5.26 4.05 1.83
N HIS A 23 6.19 4.97 2.09
CA HIS A 23 5.88 6.34 2.46
C HIS A 23 5.17 7.10 1.32
N GLN A 24 5.65 6.99 0.08
CA GLN A 24 4.99 7.61 -1.08
C GLN A 24 3.60 7.04 -1.31
N LEU A 25 3.42 5.72 -1.20
CA LEU A 25 2.12 5.07 -1.34
C LEU A 25 1.13 5.53 -0.25
N ASP A 26 1.60 5.75 0.99
CA ASP A 26 0.74 6.26 2.05
C ASP A 26 0.31 7.71 1.79
N ALA A 27 1.23 8.55 1.29
CA ALA A 27 0.92 9.92 0.88
C ALA A 27 -0.10 9.96 -0.27
N ASP A 28 0.08 9.11 -1.28
CA ASP A 28 -0.83 9.00 -2.42
C ASP A 28 -2.21 8.48 -2.00
N ARG A 29 -2.27 7.50 -1.10
CA ARG A 29 -3.51 7.00 -0.49
C ARG A 29 -4.25 8.11 0.26
N ALA A 30 -3.54 8.88 1.09
CA ALA A 30 -4.11 10.00 1.83
C ALA A 30 -4.65 11.09 0.89
N TRP A 31 -3.91 11.39 -0.19
CA TRP A 31 -4.37 12.31 -1.22
C TRP A 31 -5.66 11.82 -1.89
N LEU A 32 -5.72 10.54 -2.27
CA LEU A 32 -6.89 9.92 -2.88
C LEU A 32 -8.12 10.05 -1.97
N LEU A 33 -7.98 9.74 -0.68
CA LEU A 33 -9.06 9.87 0.30
C LEU A 33 -9.58 11.31 0.39
N GLN A 34 -8.69 12.30 0.44
CA GLN A 34 -9.09 13.71 0.45
C GLN A 34 -9.86 14.12 -0.81
N GLN A 35 -9.50 13.59 -1.98
CA GLN A 35 -10.24 13.88 -3.22
C GLN A 35 -11.64 13.26 -3.21
N ILE A 36 -11.76 12.03 -2.70
CA ILE A 36 -13.04 11.33 -2.54
C ILE A 36 -13.95 12.10 -1.58
N ASP A 37 -13.41 12.54 -0.44
CA ASP A 37 -14.15 13.33 0.54
C ASP A 37 -14.57 14.70 -0.01
N GLY A 38 -13.73 15.29 -0.86
CA GLY A 38 -14.04 16.50 -1.63
C GLY A 38 -15.10 16.32 -2.73
N GLY A 39 -15.64 15.12 -2.91
CA GLY A 39 -16.73 14.83 -3.84
C GLY A 39 -16.28 14.57 -5.28
N ARG A 40 -14.99 14.31 -5.55
CA ARG A 40 -14.55 13.85 -6.87
C ARG A 40 -15.05 12.43 -7.15
N TRP A 41 -15.26 12.13 -8.43
CA TRP A 41 -15.68 10.83 -8.94
C TRP A 41 -16.91 10.25 -8.21
N PRO A 42 -18.04 10.96 -8.18
CA PRO A 42 -19.22 10.55 -7.42
C PRO A 42 -19.71 9.14 -7.80
N ASP A 43 -19.61 8.77 -9.08
CA ASP A 43 -20.03 7.47 -9.59
C ASP A 43 -19.13 6.30 -9.12
N LEU A 44 -17.89 6.58 -8.71
CA LEU A 44 -16.90 5.59 -8.27
C LEU A 44 -16.55 5.73 -6.78
N ARG A 45 -17.25 6.59 -6.03
CA ARG A 45 -16.90 6.96 -4.65
C ARG A 45 -16.73 5.74 -3.76
N LEU A 46 -17.66 4.79 -3.83
CA LEU A 46 -17.66 3.60 -2.99
C LEU A 46 -16.51 2.65 -3.35
N ASP A 47 -16.29 2.44 -4.65
CA ASP A 47 -15.22 1.56 -5.14
C ASP A 47 -13.84 2.13 -4.81
N LEU A 48 -13.65 3.44 -5.00
CA LEU A 48 -12.40 4.12 -4.67
C LEU A 48 -12.15 4.15 -3.15
N ALA A 49 -13.20 4.30 -2.33
CA ALA A 49 -13.07 4.20 -0.88
C ALA A 49 -12.73 2.77 -0.43
N ALA A 50 -13.28 1.74 -1.09
CA ALA A 50 -12.90 0.36 -0.82
C ALA A 50 -11.42 0.10 -1.17
N LEU A 51 -10.99 0.56 -2.35
CA LEU A 51 -9.59 0.46 -2.79
C LEU A 51 -8.63 1.17 -1.83
N GLU A 52 -8.96 2.40 -1.42
CA GLU A 52 -8.20 3.18 -0.45
C GLU A 52 -7.99 2.38 0.86
N ARG A 53 -9.06 1.75 1.37
CA ARG A 53 -8.99 0.92 2.59
C ARG A 53 -8.16 -0.34 2.40
N GLU A 54 -8.22 -0.99 1.23
CA GLU A 54 -7.38 -2.14 0.91
C GLU A 54 -5.90 -1.73 0.84
N LEU A 55 -5.59 -0.58 0.23
CA LEU A 55 -4.24 -0.02 0.20
C LEU A 55 -3.73 0.27 1.61
N GLY A 56 -4.55 0.87 2.49
CA GLY A 56 -4.16 1.12 3.88
C GLY A 56 -3.80 -0.15 4.64
N GLN A 57 -4.57 -1.23 4.46
CA GLN A 57 -4.26 -2.53 5.08
C GLN A 57 -2.97 -3.15 4.53
N MET A 58 -2.75 -3.05 3.22
CA MET A 58 -1.54 -3.58 2.58
C MET A 58 -0.28 -2.83 3.06
N ILE A 59 -0.33 -1.50 3.07
CA ILE A 59 0.78 -0.65 3.52
C ILE A 59 1.09 -0.95 4.99
N GLY A 60 0.07 -1.03 5.86
CA GLY A 60 0.26 -1.38 7.28
C GLY A 60 1.00 -2.71 7.47
N ARG A 61 0.56 -3.77 6.79
CA ARG A 61 1.24 -5.08 6.85
C ARG A 61 2.66 -5.03 6.31
N ALA A 62 2.90 -4.29 5.22
CA ALA A 62 4.22 -4.18 4.65
C ALA A 62 5.19 -3.43 5.57
N THR A 63 4.72 -2.37 6.25
CA THR A 63 5.49 -1.64 7.26
C THR A 63 5.83 -2.54 8.45
N GLU A 64 4.87 -3.30 8.98
CA GLU A 64 5.13 -4.26 10.07
C GLU A 64 6.23 -5.27 9.69
N LEU A 65 6.21 -5.80 8.47
CA LEU A 65 7.22 -6.73 7.97
C LEU A 65 8.61 -6.08 7.85
N VAL A 66 8.66 -4.83 7.39
CA VAL A 66 9.89 -4.04 7.30
C VAL A 66 10.48 -3.81 8.69
N GLU A 67 9.66 -3.42 9.67
CA GLU A 67 10.09 -3.22 11.04
C GLU A 67 10.56 -4.52 11.71
N GLU A 68 9.88 -5.64 11.47
CA GLU A 68 10.30 -6.96 11.98
C GLU A 68 11.67 -7.38 11.42
N SER A 69 11.92 -7.10 10.14
CA SER A 69 13.21 -7.38 9.52
C SER A 69 14.35 -6.48 10.02
N ASP A 70 14.07 -5.29 10.52
CA ASP A 70 15.07 -4.39 11.10
C ASP A 70 15.50 -4.80 12.52
N ILE A 71 14.65 -5.55 13.21
CA ILE A 71 14.90 -6.06 14.57
C ILE A 71 15.73 -7.35 14.55
N ARG A 72 15.77 -8.07 13.41
CA ARG A 72 16.44 -9.37 13.24
C ARG A 72 17.88 -9.23 12.78
#